data_AF-T2JZG5-F1
#
_entry.id   AF-T2JZG5-F1
#
_cell.length_a   1.000
_cell.length_b   1.000
_cell.length_c   1.000
_cell.angle_alpha   90.00
_cell.angle_beta   90.00
_cell.angle_gamma   90.00
#
_symmetry.space_group_name_H-M   'P 1'
#
loop_
_entity.id
_entity.type
_entity.pdbx_description
1 polymer ?
#
loop_
_entity_poly.entity_id
_entity_poly.type
_entity_poly.pdbx_seq_one_letter_code
_entity_poly.pdbx_strand_id
1 'polypeptide(L)'
;MDVKTIKEKYQTGTRIELINTDDTHTKLQSGERGTVDFVDDIGQIHIIWDCGSRLALIPGEDQFKKLKINFHLNFSFPKFKYQEAEKSVSF
;
A
#
# COMPACT_ATOMS: atom_id res chain seq x y z
N MET A 1 -3.84 14.42 8.18
CA MET A 1 -2.79 13.40 8.44
C MET A 1 -1.45 14.06 8.19
N ASP A 2 -0.39 13.66 8.89
CA ASP A 2 0.96 14.13 8.57
C ASP A 2 1.51 13.40 7.32
N VAL A 3 2.35 14.08 6.52
CA VAL A 3 2.93 13.53 5.28
C VAL A 3 3.72 12.26 5.56
N LYS A 4 4.43 12.18 6.68
CA LYS A 4 5.19 10.99 7.05
C LYS A 4 4.28 9.78 7.25
N THR A 5 3.14 9.97 7.91
CA THR A 5 2.15 8.91 8.09
C THR A 5 1.51 8.47 6.78
N ILE A 6 1.29 9.39 5.83
CA ILE A 6 0.78 9.07 4.49
C ILE A 6 1.80 8.20 3.74
N LYS A 7 3.09 8.61 3.74
CA LYS A 7 4.21 7.85 3.14
C LYS A 7 4.33 6.45 3.74
N GLU A 8 4.20 6.31 5.05
CA GLU A 8 4.25 5.01 5.74
C GLU A 8 3.04 4.12 5.39
N LYS A 9 1.84 4.71 5.28
CA LYS A 9 0.60 3.97 5.01
C LYS A 9 0.46 3.55 3.56
N TYR A 10 0.92 4.37 2.63
CA TYR A 10 0.76 4.21 1.18
C TYR A 10 2.13 4.12 0.50
N GLN A 11 2.89 3.08 0.86
CA GLN A 11 4.16 2.79 0.23
C GLN A 11 3.97 2.37 -1.25
N THR A 12 4.99 2.59 -2.08
CA THR A 12 5.05 2.09 -3.45
C THR A 12 4.64 0.62 -3.54
N GLY A 13 3.84 0.27 -4.53
CA GLY A 13 3.27 -1.07 -4.69
C GLY A 13 1.96 -1.30 -3.92
N THR A 14 1.54 -0.38 -3.05
CA THR A 14 0.25 -0.47 -2.37
C THR A 14 -0.89 -0.47 -3.39
N ARG A 15 -1.81 -1.43 -3.28
CA ARG A 15 -3.02 -1.47 -4.11
C ARG A 15 -4.14 -0.62 -3.53
N ILE A 16 -4.73 0.20 -4.39
CA ILE A 16 -5.80 1.15 -4.05
C ILE A 16 -7.00 0.88 -4.94
N GLU A 17 -8.19 1.13 -4.40
CA GLU A 17 -9.45 1.22 -5.15
C GLU A 17 -10.06 2.60 -4.91
N LEU A 18 -10.43 3.29 -6.00
CA LEU A 18 -11.15 4.56 -5.96
C LEU A 18 -12.57 4.31 -5.49
N ILE A 19 -13.04 5.07 -4.51
CA ILE A 19 -14.44 5.06 -4.06
C ILE A 19 -15.19 6.22 -4.70
N ASN A 20 -14.64 7.43 -4.63
CA ASN A 20 -15.20 8.64 -5.25
C ASN A 20 -14.12 9.72 -5.38
N THR A 21 -14.27 10.58 -6.39
CA THR A 21 -13.52 11.83 -6.53
C THR A 21 -14.46 12.88 -7.12
N ASP A 22 -14.28 14.13 -6.72
CA ASP A 22 -15.07 15.26 -7.23
C ASP A 22 -14.40 15.94 -8.44
N ASP A 23 -13.28 15.40 -8.94
CA ASP A 23 -12.58 15.90 -10.11
C ASP A 23 -13.37 15.62 -11.41
N THR A 24 -13.94 16.68 -11.98
CA THR A 24 -14.70 16.62 -13.25
C THR A 24 -13.82 16.40 -14.49
N HIS A 25 -12.49 16.49 -14.38
CA HIS A 25 -11.56 16.33 -15.50
C HIS A 25 -11.02 14.90 -15.66
N THR A 26 -11.27 14.02 -14.69
CA THR A 26 -10.88 12.61 -14.78
C THR A 26 -11.96 11.75 -15.41
N LYS A 27 -11.54 10.66 -16.05
CA LYS A 27 -12.43 9.57 -16.52
C LYS A 27 -12.49 8.41 -15.54
N LEU A 28 -11.77 8.50 -14.42
CA LEU A 28 -11.79 7.46 -13.39
C LEU A 28 -13.19 7.32 -12.81
N GLN A 29 -13.60 6.06 -12.64
CA GLN A 29 -14.88 5.71 -12.06
C GLN A 29 -14.68 5.03 -10.71
N SER A 30 -15.72 5.06 -9.88
CA SER A 30 -15.74 4.29 -8.65
C SER A 30 -15.47 2.80 -8.93
N GLY A 31 -14.61 2.17 -8.13
CA GLY A 31 -14.18 0.79 -8.29
C GLY A 31 -12.93 0.60 -9.15
N GLU A 32 -12.47 1.64 -9.86
CA GLU A 32 -11.17 1.62 -10.55
C GLU A 32 -10.04 1.36 -9.56
N ARG A 33 -9.03 0.62 -10.01
CA ARG A 33 -7.92 0.20 -9.16
C ARG A 33 -6.60 0.67 -9.73
N GLY A 34 -5.64 0.84 -8.83
CA GLY A 34 -4.31 1.28 -9.20
C GLY A 34 -3.28 0.87 -8.17
N THR A 35 -2.03 1.05 -8.56
CA THR A 35 -0.87 0.81 -7.72
C THR A 35 -0.22 2.14 -7.38
N VAL A 36 0.06 2.36 -6.10
CA VAL A 36 0.82 3.53 -5.67
C VAL A 36 2.22 3.49 -6.28
N ASP A 37 2.59 4.56 -6.96
CA ASP A 37 3.94 4.78 -7.48
C ASP A 37 4.79 5.47 -6.42
N PHE A 38 4.36 6.62 -5.93
CA PHE A 38 4.99 7.33 -4.82
C PHE A 38 4.01 8.28 -4.12
N VAL A 39 4.44 8.81 -2.97
CA VAL A 39 3.75 9.89 -2.26
C VAL A 39 4.69 11.09 -2.25
N ASP A 40 4.22 12.24 -2.72
CA ASP A 40 5.03 13.45 -2.79
C ASP A 40 5.21 14.14 -1.42
N ASP A 41 5.91 15.27 -1.42
CA ASP A 41 6.26 15.99 -0.19
C ASP A 41 5.13 16.83 0.40
N ILE A 42 4.01 16.96 -0.33
CA ILE A 42 2.79 17.63 0.15
C ILE A 42 1.69 16.62 0.55
N GLY A 43 1.93 15.33 0.33
CA GLY A 43 1.06 14.24 0.77
C GLY A 43 0.06 13.76 -0.27
N GLN A 44 0.22 14.10 -1.56
CA GLN A 44 -0.57 13.49 -2.63
C GLN A 44 -0.01 12.10 -2.96
N ILE A 45 -0.92 11.18 -3.27
CA ILE A 45 -0.61 9.80 -3.58
C ILE A 45 -0.67 9.64 -5.09
N HIS A 46 0.49 9.50 -5.73
CA HIS A 46 0.59 9.29 -7.16
C HIS A 46 0.35 7.81 -7.47
N ILE A 47 -0.62 7.54 -8.35
CA ILE A 47 -1.11 6.19 -8.63
C ILE A 47 -1.01 5.93 -10.13
N ILE A 48 -0.46 4.76 -10.47
CA ILE A 48 -0.60 4.18 -11.80
C ILE A 48 -1.90 3.38 -11.78
N TRP A 49 -2.94 3.96 -12.38
CA TRP A 49 -4.25 3.31 -12.47
C TRP A 49 -4.25 2.24 -13.57
N ASP A 50 -4.96 1.15 -13.34
CA ASP A 50 -5.01 0.01 -14.27
C ASP A 50 -5.64 0.41 -15.62
N CYS A 51 -6.54 1.40 -15.61
CA CYS A 51 -7.14 1.99 -16.81
C CYS A 51 -6.20 2.95 -17.58
N GLY A 52 -4.97 3.15 -17.09
CA GLY A 52 -3.95 4.01 -17.70
C GLY A 52 -3.99 5.47 -17.23
N SER A 53 -4.90 5.84 -16.32
CA SER A 53 -4.89 7.17 -15.68
C SER A 53 -3.67 7.36 -14.78
N ARG A 54 -3.35 8.64 -14.50
CA ARG A 54 -2.29 9.07 -13.57
C ARG A 54 -2.77 10.10 -12.54
N LEU A 55 -4.08 10.12 -12.26
CA LEU A 55 -4.64 11.02 -11.26
C LEU A 55 -4.01 10.73 -9.89
N ALA A 56 -3.44 11.75 -9.25
CA ALA A 56 -2.99 11.67 -7.87
C ALA A 56 -4.19 11.83 -6.93
N LEU A 57 -4.19 11.08 -5.81
CA LEU A 57 -5.22 11.20 -4.78
C LEU A 57 -4.77 12.08 -3.63
N ILE A 58 -5.67 12.91 -3.12
CA ILE A 58 -5.48 13.81 -2.00
C ILE A 58 -6.21 13.25 -0.77
N PRO A 59 -5.48 12.79 0.28
CA PRO A 59 -6.11 12.27 1.49
C PRO A 59 -6.98 13.33 2.18
N GLY A 60 -8.29 13.08 2.25
CA GLY A 60 -9.27 13.99 2.87
C GLY A 60 -10.15 14.72 1.86
N GLU A 61 -9.76 14.76 0.58
CA GLU A 61 -10.59 15.24 -0.52
C GLU A 61 -11.12 14.05 -1.33
N ASP A 62 -10.23 13.14 -1.73
CA ASP A 62 -10.62 11.93 -2.45
C ASP A 62 -11.02 10.79 -1.50
N GLN A 63 -12.01 10.00 -1.92
CA GLN A 63 -12.44 8.81 -1.23
C GLN A 63 -11.83 7.57 -1.89
N PHE A 64 -11.07 6.80 -1.14
CA PHE A 64 -10.40 5.60 -1.63
C PHE A 64 -10.11 4.63 -0.49
N LYS A 65 -9.84 3.37 -0.83
CA LYS A 65 -9.43 2.36 0.17
C LYS A 65 -8.17 1.62 -0.26
N LYS A 66 -7.33 1.32 0.73
CA LYS A 66 -6.21 0.40 0.59
C LYS A 66 -6.74 -1.03 0.52
N LEU A 67 -6.37 -1.75 -0.53
CA LEU A 67 -6.69 -3.17 -0.68
C LEU A 67 -5.67 -3.99 0.10
N LYS A 68 -6.17 -4.89 0.96
CA LYS A 68 -5.32 -5.92 1.60
C LYS A 68 -5.11 -7.04 0.60
N ILE A 69 -3.85 -7.43 0.38
CA ILE A 69 -3.55 -8.68 -0.30
C ILE A 69 -3.83 -9.79 0.71
N ASN A 70 -4.93 -10.53 0.51
CA ASN A 70 -5.21 -11.73 1.29
C ASN A 70 -4.31 -12.86 0.77
N PHE A 71 -3.12 -12.97 1.35
CA PHE A 71 -2.30 -14.16 1.19
C PHE A 71 -2.91 -15.28 2.03
N HIS A 72 -3.83 -16.06 1.44
CA HIS A 72 -4.20 -17.36 2.02
C HIS A 72 -3.08 -18.34 1.69
N LEU A 73 -1.99 -18.26 2.43
CA LEU A 73 -0.88 -19.18 2.32
C LEU A 73 -1.24 -20.45 3.11
N ASN A 74 -1.63 -21.50 2.41
CA ASN A 74 -1.69 -22.85 2.96
C ASN A 74 -0.26 -23.40 3.12
N PHE A 75 0.54 -22.79 4.01
CA PHE A 75 1.83 -23.36 4.39
C PHE A 75 1.64 -24.23 5.63
N SER A 76 1.72 -25.55 5.43
CA SER A 76 2.05 -26.47 6.51
C SER A 76 3.53 -26.29 6.84
N PHE A 77 3.84 -25.55 7.91
CA PHE A 77 5.21 -25.42 8.38
C PHE A 77 5.58 -26.65 9.22
N PRO A 78 6.58 -27.47 8.81
CA PRO A 78 7.12 -28.49 9.70
C PRO A 78 7.77 -27.81 10.91
N LYS A 79 7.47 -28.31 12.12
CA LYS A 79 8.09 -27.85 13.36
C LYS A 79 9.59 -28.19 13.35
N PHE A 80 10.44 -27.25 12.97
CA PHE A 80 11.87 -27.34 13.26
C PHE A 80 12.11 -26.94 14.73
N LYS A 81 12.68 -27.85 15.52
CA LYS A 81 13.19 -27.53 16.86
C LYS A 81 14.56 -26.88 16.69
N TYR A 82 14.72 -25.64 17.15
CA TYR A 82 16.04 -25.04 17.34
C TYR A 82 16.62 -25.55 18.66
N GLN A 83 17.85 -26.06 18.63
CA GLN A 83 18.63 -26.36 19.81
C GLN A 83 19.52 -25.14 20.08
N GLU A 84 19.39 -24.55 21.26
CA GLU A 84 20.26 -23.45 21.72
C GLU A 84 21.72 -23.91 21.67
N ALA A 85 22.55 -23.22 20.88
CA ALA A 85 23.99 -23.34 21.02
C ALA A 85 24.37 -22.58 22.30
N GLU A 86 24.42 -23.31 23.40
CA GLU A 86 24.84 -22.79 24.69
C GLU A 86 26.28 -22.25 24.61
N LYS A 87 26.43 -21.10 25.25
CA LYS A 87 27.66 -20.37 25.56
C LYS A 87 28.83 -21.27 25.97
N SER A 88 29.96 -21.09 25.30
CA SER A 88 31.34 -21.15 25.82
C SER A 88 32.25 -21.02 24.59
N VAL A 89 33.27 -20.17 24.55
CA VAL A 89 34.53 -20.38 25.25
C VAL A 89 35.18 -19.02 25.51
N SER A 90 35.50 -18.81 26.78
CA SER A 90 36.47 -17.84 27.28
C SER A 90 37.89 -18.28 26.88
N PHE A 91 38.72 -17.37 26.37
CA PHE A 91 40.16 -17.23 26.68
C PHE A 91 40.60 -15.81 26.32
#